data_AF-A0A847YAA7-F1
#
_entry.id   AF-A0A847YAA7-F1
#
_cell.length_a   1.000
_cell.length_b   1.000
_cell.length_c   1.000
_cell.angle_alpha   90.00
_cell.angle_beta   90.00
_cell.angle_gamma   90.00
#
_symmetry.space_group_name_H-M   'P 1'
#
loop_
_entity.id
_entity.type
_entity.pdbx_description
1 polymer ?
#
loop_
_entity_poly.entity_id
_entity_poly.type
_entity_poly.pdbx_seq_one_letter_code
_entity_poly.pdbx_strand_id
1 'polypeptide(L)'
;MFEVIDHTADIGLRIRAATLEGLFQEAAEGMFSLLVEDLTTVREETAVSVEIAAGEIAAGGIAESEIAAGEITAGRGFALRERVGLGEGGEVSGVPKRLPDVWEDLLHDWLAELLVMFDARRMVFRRFDVRFTATGLQGRAWGE
;
A
#
# COMPACT_ATOMS: atom_id res chain seq x y z
N MET A 1 -10.88 -38.42 -13.35
CA MET A 1 -10.17 -37.55 -14.31
C MET A 1 -10.36 -36.14 -13.79
N PHE A 2 -9.28 -35.42 -13.50
CA PHE A 2 -9.35 -34.03 -13.04
C PHE A 2 -8.52 -33.19 -14.00
N GLU A 3 -8.99 -31.99 -14.24
CA GLU A 3 -8.35 -30.96 -15.06
C GLU A 3 -7.93 -29.86 -14.11
N VAL A 4 -6.66 -29.48 -14.16
CA VAL A 4 -6.16 -28.30 -13.45
C VAL A 4 -6.45 -27.11 -14.36
N ILE A 5 -7.32 -26.23 -13.89
CA ILE A 5 -7.61 -24.96 -14.55
C ILE A 5 -6.46 -24.00 -14.21
N ASP A 6 -6.01 -23.26 -15.22
CA ASP A 6 -4.92 -22.29 -15.16
C ASP A 6 -5.07 -21.32 -13.97
N HIS A 7 -3.99 -21.15 -13.19
CA HIS A 7 -3.87 -20.21 -12.07
C HIS A 7 -3.49 -18.79 -12.53
N THR A 8 -3.81 -18.39 -13.75
CA THR A 8 -3.41 -17.09 -14.32
C THR A 8 -4.35 -15.95 -13.91
N ALA A 9 -4.39 -15.64 -12.61
CA ALA A 9 -5.10 -14.48 -12.07
C ALA A 9 -4.16 -13.43 -11.47
N ASP A 10 -2.85 -13.51 -11.75
CA ASP A 10 -1.88 -12.56 -11.21
C ASP A 10 -1.89 -11.26 -12.04
N ILE A 11 -2.89 -10.42 -11.80
CA ILE A 11 -2.83 -9.02 -12.22
C ILE A 11 -1.87 -8.31 -11.24
N GLY A 12 -0.68 -7.99 -11.73
CA GLY A 12 0.29 -7.21 -10.98
C GLY A 12 0.04 -5.70 -11.11
N LEU A 13 -0.02 -4.99 -9.98
CA LEU A 13 -0.04 -3.54 -9.95
C LEU A 13 1.39 -2.98 -9.89
N ARG A 14 1.69 -2.00 -10.74
CA ARG A 14 2.90 -1.19 -10.61
C ARG A 14 2.55 0.17 -10.03
N ILE A 15 2.83 0.34 -8.75
CA ILE A 15 2.52 1.56 -8.01
C ILE A 15 3.76 2.46 -7.93
N ARG A 16 3.53 3.78 -8.02
CA ARG A 16 4.54 4.81 -7.80
C ARG A 16 3.97 5.85 -6.85
N ALA A 17 4.71 6.21 -5.82
CA ALA A 17 4.33 7.25 -4.87
C ALA A 17 5.54 8.04 -4.41
N ALA A 18 5.31 9.25 -3.89
CA ALA A 18 6.36 10.12 -3.37
C ALA A 18 6.82 9.72 -1.94
N THR A 19 5.99 8.95 -1.23
CA THR A 19 6.25 8.47 0.13
C THR A 19 5.80 7.02 0.29
N LEU A 20 6.28 6.35 1.34
CA LEU A 20 5.89 4.97 1.63
C LEU A 20 4.41 4.87 2.03
N GLU A 21 3.89 5.86 2.77
CA GLU A 21 2.46 5.94 3.10
C GLU A 21 1.62 6.08 1.83
N GLY A 22 2.08 6.94 0.90
CA GLY A 22 1.44 7.09 -0.41
C GLY A 22 1.47 5.79 -1.19
N LEU A 23 2.56 5.00 -1.10
CA LEU A 23 2.65 3.71 -1.78
C LEU A 23 1.54 2.76 -1.32
N PHE A 24 1.24 2.71 -0.02
CA PHE A 24 0.20 1.86 0.56
C PHE A 24 -1.21 2.36 0.20
N GLN A 25 -1.39 3.67 0.13
CA GLN A 25 -2.66 4.30 -0.29
C GLN A 25 -2.96 4.01 -1.75
N GLU A 26 -2.00 4.24 -2.64
CA GLU A 26 -2.12 4.01 -4.08
C GLU A 26 -2.24 2.51 -4.41
N ALA A 27 -1.61 1.63 -3.62
CA ALA A 27 -1.80 0.19 -3.75
C ALA A 27 -3.22 -0.25 -3.42
N ALA A 28 -3.82 0.31 -2.35
CA ALA A 28 -5.20 0.04 -1.99
C ALA A 28 -6.18 0.56 -3.05
N GLU A 29 -5.98 1.79 -3.53
CA GLU A 29 -6.79 2.36 -4.61
C GLU A 29 -6.67 1.53 -5.90
N GLY A 30 -5.45 1.19 -6.31
CA GLY A 30 -5.18 0.32 -7.46
C GLY A 30 -5.88 -1.02 -7.34
N MET A 31 -5.83 -1.66 -6.16
CA MET A 31 -6.53 -2.91 -5.90
C MET A 31 -8.05 -2.76 -6.09
N PHE A 32 -8.68 -1.75 -5.46
CA PHE A 32 -10.12 -1.54 -5.61
C PHE A 32 -10.54 -1.20 -7.03
N SER A 33 -9.71 -0.46 -7.79
CA SER A 33 -9.97 -0.19 -9.21
C SER A 33 -10.03 -1.44 -10.10
N LEU A 34 -9.43 -2.55 -9.66
CA LEU A 34 -9.52 -3.84 -10.35
C LEU A 34 -10.76 -4.65 -9.94
N LEU A 35 -11.33 -4.35 -8.77
CA LEU A 35 -12.46 -5.08 -8.19
C LEU A 35 -13.81 -4.50 -8.61
N VAL A 36 -13.86 -3.21 -8.95
CA VAL A 36 -15.10 -2.52 -9.34
C VAL A 36 -14.99 -1.87 -10.72
N GLU A 37 -16.12 -1.69 -11.38
CA GLU A 37 -16.17 -1.09 -12.73
C GLU A 37 -15.77 0.39 -12.73
N ASP A 38 -16.25 1.16 -11.75
CA ASP A 38 -15.94 2.58 -11.62
C ASP A 38 -15.83 3.03 -10.16
N LEU A 39 -14.59 3.19 -9.70
CA LEU A 39 -14.29 3.63 -8.34
C LEU A 39 -14.70 5.09 -8.06
N THR A 40 -14.88 5.91 -9.09
CA THR A 40 -15.27 7.33 -8.94
C THR A 40 -16.72 7.49 -8.49
N THR A 41 -17.54 6.45 -8.68
CA THR A 41 -18.94 6.43 -8.25
C THR A 41 -19.11 6.19 -6.76
N VAL A 42 -18.10 5.61 -6.10
CA VAL A 42 -18.12 5.22 -4.69
C VAL A 42 -18.12 6.47 -3.80
N ARG A 43 -19.07 6.57 -2.88
CA ARG A 43 -19.15 7.70 -1.95
C ARG A 43 -18.35 7.45 -0.69
N GLU A 44 -17.80 8.52 -0.11
CA GLU A 44 -17.04 8.47 1.14
C GLU A 44 -17.96 8.67 2.35
N GLU A 45 -19.03 7.88 2.45
CA GLU A 45 -20.06 8.05 3.48
C GLU A 45 -19.68 7.38 4.81
N THR A 46 -18.98 6.25 4.73
CA THR A 46 -18.55 5.45 5.87
C THR A 46 -17.04 5.45 5.97
N ALA A 47 -16.52 5.69 7.18
CA ALA A 47 -15.11 5.63 7.49
C ALA A 47 -14.81 4.42 8.38
N VAL A 48 -13.78 3.66 8.03
CA VAL A 48 -13.30 2.54 8.85
C VAL A 48 -11.83 2.75 9.20
N SER A 49 -11.51 2.56 10.47
CA SER A 49 -10.12 2.50 10.95
C SER A 49 -9.62 1.06 10.96
N VAL A 50 -8.39 0.87 10.54
CA VAL A 50 -7.67 -0.40 10.50
C VAL A 50 -6.34 -0.23 11.21
N GLU A 51 -5.98 -1.18 12.06
CA GLU A 51 -4.69 -1.21 12.74
C GLU A 51 -4.02 -2.55 12.48
N ILE A 52 -2.81 -2.52 11.92
CA ILE A 52 -2.00 -3.70 11.64
C ILE A 52 -0.74 -3.61 12.49
N ALA A 53 -0.49 -4.63 13.32
CA ALA A 53 0.75 -4.74 14.05
C ALA A 53 1.85 -5.25 13.11
N ALA A 54 3.03 -4.64 13.15
CA ALA A 54 4.20 -5.27 12.54
C ALA A 54 4.51 -6.55 13.34
N GLY A 55 4.56 -7.70 12.66
CA GLY A 55 4.88 -8.98 13.30
C GLY A 55 6.20 -8.97 14.08
N GLU A 56 6.38 -9.92 15.00
CA GLU A 56 7.56 -10.03 15.88
C GLU A 56 8.83 -9.91 15.04
N ILE A 57 9.50 -8.76 15.16
CA ILE A 57 10.65 -8.40 14.35
C ILE A 57 11.74 -9.40 14.68
N ALA A 58 12.05 -10.31 13.76
CA ALA A 58 13.22 -11.17 13.85
C ALA A 58 14.48 -10.27 13.89
N ALA A 59 14.91 -9.91 15.10
CA ALA A 59 16.19 -9.29 15.47
C ALA A 59 16.74 -8.24 14.47
N GLY A 60 15.88 -7.33 14.02
CA GLY A 60 16.24 -6.25 13.09
C GLY A 60 15.20 -5.15 13.15
N GLY A 61 15.05 -4.53 14.33
CA GLY A 61 14.08 -3.48 14.59
C GLY A 61 14.05 -2.43 13.48
N ILE A 62 12.84 -1.96 13.14
CA ILE A 62 12.66 -0.62 12.56
C ILE A 62 13.39 0.34 13.51
N ALA A 63 14.56 0.82 13.09
CA ALA A 63 15.41 1.60 13.95
C ALA A 63 14.62 2.84 14.38
N GLU A 64 14.54 3.09 15.69
CA GLU A 64 13.91 4.30 16.26
C GLU A 64 14.48 5.60 15.63
N SER A 65 15.65 5.54 14.98
CA SER A 65 16.23 6.62 14.18
C SER A 65 15.48 6.97 12.89
N GLU A 66 14.60 6.11 12.37
CA GLU A 66 13.71 6.46 11.24
C GLU A 66 12.39 7.09 11.70
N ILE A 67 12.02 6.94 12.98
CA ILE A 67 10.72 7.38 13.51
C ILE A 67 10.84 8.65 14.39
N ALA A 68 12.01 8.96 14.95
CA ALA A 68 12.14 10.08 15.90
C ALA A 68 13.30 11.05 15.61
N ALA A 69 13.06 12.02 14.72
CA ALA A 69 13.61 13.38 14.86
C ALA A 69 12.85 14.40 13.98
N GLY A 70 12.01 15.21 14.62
CA GLY A 70 11.70 16.57 14.18
C GLY A 70 10.42 16.73 13.37
N GLU A 71 9.62 17.72 13.76
CA GLU A 71 8.59 18.40 12.98
C GLU A 71 8.41 17.87 11.55
N ILE A 72 7.32 17.14 11.30
CA ILE A 72 6.84 16.94 9.92
C ILE A 72 6.15 18.26 9.50
N THR A 73 6.96 19.30 9.34
CA THR A 73 6.61 20.42 8.47
C THR A 73 6.57 19.86 7.07
N ALA A 74 5.45 20.08 6.37
CA ALA A 74 5.29 19.75 4.96
C ALA A 74 6.58 20.07 4.17
N GLY A 75 7.23 19.07 3.57
CA GLY A 75 8.29 19.33 2.59
C GLY A 75 9.57 18.50 2.63
N ARG A 76 9.66 17.36 3.33
CA ARG A 76 10.80 16.44 3.12
C ARG A 76 10.32 15.06 2.70
N GLY A 77 10.06 14.94 1.40
CA GLY A 77 9.93 13.64 0.75
C GLY A 77 11.19 12.80 0.95
N PHE A 78 10.99 11.50 1.03
CA PHE A 78 12.04 10.51 0.83
C PHE A 78 12.73 10.85 -0.49
N ALA A 79 13.93 11.42 -0.43
CA ALA A 79 14.73 11.67 -1.61
C ALA A 79 15.31 10.33 -2.09
N LEU A 80 14.50 9.58 -2.85
CA LEU A 80 15.03 8.70 -3.90
C LEU A 80 15.72 9.61 -4.92
N ARG A 81 16.93 10.06 -4.57
CA ARG A 81 17.75 10.92 -5.42
C ARG A 81 18.46 10.04 -6.44
N GLU A 82 17.68 9.56 -7.40
CA GLU A 82 18.19 9.28 -8.73
C GLU A 82 17.19 9.86 -9.71
N ARG A 83 17.56 10.98 -10.35
CA ARG A 83 16.83 11.54 -11.48
C ARG A 83 16.88 10.50 -12.60
N VAL A 84 15.92 9.58 -12.64
CA VAL A 84 15.64 8.83 -13.86
C VAL A 84 14.89 9.79 -14.77
N GLY A 85 15.61 10.33 -15.75
CA GLY A 85 15.06 11.23 -16.75
C GLY A 85 13.84 10.60 -17.41
N LEU A 86 12.72 11.31 -17.41
CA LEU A 86 11.52 10.94 -18.15
C LEU A 86 11.79 11.16 -19.64
N GLY A 87 12.40 10.16 -20.28
CA GLY A 87 12.29 9.96 -21.72
C GLY A 87 11.09 9.05 -21.96
N GLU A 88 10.15 9.49 -22.80
CA GLU A 88 9.06 8.65 -23.27
C GLU A 88 9.66 7.38 -23.92
N GLY A 89 9.41 6.21 -23.30
CA GLY A 89 9.96 4.92 -23.74
C GLY A 89 11.17 4.38 -22.96
N GLY A 90 11.52 4.93 -21.79
CA GLY A 90 12.67 4.51 -21.00
C GLY A 90 12.50 3.19 -20.23
N GLU A 91 13.18 2.15 -20.68
CA GLU A 91 13.46 0.92 -19.92
C GLU A 91 14.08 1.29 -18.55
N VAL A 92 13.44 0.84 -17.47
CA VAL A 92 13.86 1.15 -16.10
C VAL A 92 15.11 0.31 -15.79
N SER A 93 16.28 0.77 -16.23
CA SER A 93 17.56 0.08 -16.01
C SER A 93 18.12 0.33 -14.61
N GLY A 94 17.33 -0.03 -13.60
CA GLY A 94 17.75 -0.14 -12.22
C GLY A 94 17.12 -1.40 -11.66
N VAL A 95 17.90 -2.25 -11.00
CA VAL A 95 17.34 -3.43 -10.32
C VAL A 95 16.25 -2.93 -9.38
N PRO A 96 14.98 -3.33 -9.55
CA PRO A 96 13.92 -2.87 -8.67
C PRO A 96 14.32 -3.29 -7.25
N LYS A 97 14.55 -2.29 -6.39
CA LYS A 97 14.80 -2.56 -4.98
C LYS A 97 13.52 -3.13 -4.42
N ARG A 98 13.59 -4.40 -4.03
CA ARG A 98 12.55 -5.09 -3.26
C ARG A 98 12.29 -4.30 -1.97
N LEU A 99 11.03 -4.22 -1.55
CA LEU A 99 10.70 -3.69 -0.23
C LEU A 99 11.31 -4.64 0.82
N PRO A 100 11.88 -4.14 1.92
CA PRO A 100 12.26 -5.02 3.03
C PRO A 100 11.05 -5.86 3.49
N ASP A 101 11.29 -7.11 3.90
CA ASP A 101 10.24 -8.10 4.21
C ASP A 101 9.16 -7.55 5.16
N VAL A 102 9.55 -6.78 6.19
CA VAL A 102 8.62 -6.12 7.13
C VAL A 102 7.60 -5.23 6.43
N TRP A 103 8.00 -4.52 5.38
CA TRP A 103 7.09 -3.67 4.60
C TRP A 103 6.27 -4.45 3.59
N GLU A 104 6.79 -5.56 3.05
CA GLU A 104 6.01 -6.48 2.22
C GLU A 104 4.88 -7.12 3.04
N ASP A 105 5.19 -7.59 4.24
CA ASP A 105 4.23 -8.19 5.18
C ASP A 105 3.17 -7.16 5.60
N LEU A 106 3.58 -5.96 5.99
CA LEU A 106 2.63 -4.89 6.34
C LEU A 106 1.74 -4.48 5.16
N LEU A 107 2.28 -4.43 3.94
CA LEU A 107 1.49 -4.11 2.74
C LEU A 107 0.49 -5.22 2.44
N HIS A 108 0.95 -6.47 2.50
CA HIS A 108 0.11 -7.64 2.35
C HIS A 108 -1.06 -7.61 3.34
N ASP A 109 -0.77 -7.44 4.64
CA ASP A 109 -1.78 -7.46 5.70
C ASP A 109 -2.75 -6.28 5.59
N TRP A 110 -2.26 -5.09 5.22
CA TRP A 110 -3.10 -3.93 4.92
C TRP A 110 -4.10 -4.21 3.79
N LEU A 111 -3.63 -4.73 2.66
CA LEU A 111 -4.50 -5.03 1.51
C LEU A 111 -5.45 -6.20 1.82
N ALA A 112 -4.97 -7.22 2.51
CA ALA A 112 -5.76 -8.37 2.92
C ALA A 112 -6.92 -7.96 3.84
N GLU A 113 -6.66 -7.09 4.84
CA GLU A 113 -7.71 -6.60 5.73
C GLU A 113 -8.78 -5.81 4.97
N LEU A 114 -8.39 -4.95 4.02
CA LEU A 114 -9.33 -4.24 3.15
C LEU A 114 -10.16 -5.19 2.29
N LEU A 115 -9.55 -6.25 1.75
CA LEU A 115 -10.25 -7.29 0.99
C LEU A 115 -11.25 -8.07 1.86
N VAL A 116 -10.91 -8.33 3.12
CA VAL A 116 -11.84 -8.94 4.08
C VAL A 116 -13.05 -8.03 4.28
N MET A 117 -12.86 -6.71 4.40
CA MET A 117 -13.99 -5.78 4.49
C MET A 117 -14.87 -5.78 3.23
N PHE A 118 -14.24 -5.84 2.06
CA PHE A 118 -14.95 -5.93 0.79
C PHE A 118 -15.78 -7.21 0.68
N ASP A 119 -15.20 -8.37 0.96
CA ASP A 119 -15.88 -9.65 0.81
C ASP A 119 -16.93 -9.87 1.90
N ALA A 120 -16.57 -9.64 3.17
CA ALA A 120 -17.44 -9.95 4.31
C ALA A 120 -18.50 -8.87 4.57
N ARG A 121 -18.18 -7.59 4.31
CA ARG A 121 -19.08 -6.45 4.62
C ARG A 121 -19.58 -5.71 3.39
N ARG A 122 -19.19 -6.13 2.18
CA ARG A 122 -19.56 -5.47 0.90
C ARG A 122 -19.18 -3.99 0.85
N MET A 123 -18.13 -3.62 1.59
CA MET A 123 -17.59 -2.26 1.62
C MET A 123 -16.64 -2.04 0.45
N VAL A 124 -16.84 -0.96 -0.31
CA VAL A 124 -15.88 -0.52 -1.33
C VAL A 124 -15.27 0.80 -0.90
N PHE A 125 -13.94 0.90 -0.92
CA PHE A 125 -13.23 2.11 -0.48
C PHE A 125 -12.57 2.82 -1.65
N ARG A 126 -12.63 4.15 -1.65
CA ARG A 126 -11.98 4.98 -2.68
C ARG A 126 -10.96 5.99 -2.16
N ARG A 127 -10.88 6.18 -0.84
CA ARG A 127 -9.90 7.07 -0.22
C ARG A 127 -9.24 6.38 0.96
N PHE A 128 -7.95 6.61 1.11
CA PHE A 128 -7.13 6.00 2.14
C PHE A 128 -6.20 7.03 2.79
N ASP A 129 -5.95 6.91 4.09
CA ASP A 129 -4.93 7.64 4.84
C ASP A 129 -4.17 6.58 5.64
N VAL A 130 -2.85 6.53 5.44
CA VAL A 130 -1.98 5.54 6.07
C VAL A 130 -0.90 6.29 6.84
N ARG A 131 -0.64 5.82 8.07
CA ARG A 131 0.44 6.32 8.91
C ARG A 131 1.16 5.15 9.56
N PHE A 132 2.48 5.18 9.49
CA PHE A 132 3.30 4.21 10.21
C PHE A 132 3.55 4.67 11.65
N THR A 133 3.57 3.71 12.55
CA THR A 133 3.87 3.89 13.96
C THR A 133 5.05 3.01 14.34
N ALA A 134 5.58 3.17 15.56
CA ALA A 134 6.66 2.31 16.07
C ALA A 134 6.27 0.82 16.17
N THR A 135 4.97 0.50 16.09
CA THR A 135 4.44 -0.85 16.27
C THR A 135 3.73 -1.39 15.03
N GLY A 136 3.70 -0.66 13.92
CA GLY A 136 3.05 -1.10 12.68
C GLY A 136 2.41 0.02 11.88
N LEU A 137 1.17 -0.20 11.45
CA LEU A 137 0.42 0.68 10.55
C LEU A 137 -0.96 1.04 11.14
N GLN A 138 -1.32 2.31 11.04
CA GLN A 138 -2.68 2.79 11.23
C GLN A 138 -3.23 3.31 9.90
N GLY A 139 -4.34 2.73 9.46
CA GLY A 139 -5.04 3.08 8.23
C GLY A 139 -6.44 3.61 8.50
N ARG A 140 -6.89 4.55 7.68
CA ARG A 140 -8.31 4.88 7.53
C ARG A 140 -8.73 4.73 6.08
N ALA A 141 -9.87 4.12 5.86
CA ALA A 141 -10.47 3.94 4.54
C ALA A 141 -11.88 4.55 4.53
N TRP A 142 -12.24 5.24 3.44
CA TRP A 142 -13.57 5.85 3.24
C TRP A 142 -14.25 5.28 2.01
N GLY A 143 -15.54 4.96 2.17
CA GLY A 143 -16.31 4.20 1.20
C GLY A 143 -17.78 4.05 1.57
N GLU A 144 -18.49 3.21 0.82
CA GLU A 144 -19.89 2.82 1.05
C GLU A 144 -20.11 1.32 0.93
#